data_AF-Q7XRX2-F1
#
_entry.id   AF-Q7XRX2-F1
#
_cell.length_a   1.000
_cell.length_b   1.000
_cell.length_c   1.000
_cell.angle_alpha   90.00
_cell.angle_beta   90.00
_cell.angle_gamma   90.00
#
_symmetry.space_group_name_H-M   'P 1'
#
loop_
_entity.id
_entity.type
_entity.pdbx_description
1 polymer ?
#
loop_
_entity_poly.entity_id
_entity_poly.type
_entity_poly.pdbx_seq_one_letter_code
_entity_poly.pdbx_strand_id
1 'polypeptide(L)'
;MREPSVLVREAAAEHLEERQADWAYSRPVVALDLLWNLAFITVAAVVLVLSRGEDSPMPLRTWVAGYALQCVVHMVCVAIEYRMRRGQRDRAPASADEERGSDGSSSSSDDDVTEDDRRGSCTDCVSIAKHLESANTMFSFIWWIIGFYWISAGGEDVIRDAPQLYWLCIVFLAFDVFFVVFCVALACIIGIAVCCCLPCIIAILYAVSDQEGASEDDIRQIPRYKFRRTDEPEKQTADETGPFGGIMTECGTNQPIEKVLAPEDAECCICLSAYDDGAELRELPCGHHFHCACIDKWLHINATCPLCKFNIRKSGSSSGSEEV
;
A
#
# COMPACT_ATOMS: atom_id res chain seq x y z
N MET A 1 0.53 11.86 24.15
CA MET A 1 1.37 10.87 23.48
C MET A 1 0.45 10.03 22.61
N ARG A 2 0.45 10.22 21.28
CA ARG A 2 -0.27 9.30 20.38
C ARG A 2 0.45 7.96 20.42
N GLU A 3 -0.30 6.86 20.52
CA GLU A 3 0.26 5.51 20.51
C GLU A 3 1.09 5.28 19.24
N PRO A 4 2.25 4.59 19.33
CA PRO A 4 3.11 4.29 18.18
C PRO A 4 2.38 3.61 17.01
N SER A 5 1.27 2.90 17.30
CA SER A 5 0.41 2.25 16.32
C SER A 5 -0.36 3.23 15.44
N VAL A 6 -0.74 4.40 15.96
CA VAL A 6 -1.49 5.42 15.20
C VAL A 6 -0.58 6.09 14.19
N LEU A 7 0.66 6.41 14.58
CA LEU A 7 1.64 7.03 13.69
C LEU A 7 2.05 6.12 12.53
N VAL A 8 2.21 4.81 12.78
CA VAL A 8 2.51 3.83 11.71
C VAL A 8 1.34 3.71 10.72
N ARG A 9 0.09 3.76 11.21
CA ARG A 9 -1.11 3.73 10.34
C ARG A 9 -1.27 5.00 9.52
N GLU A 10 -1.01 6.17 10.12
CA GLU A 10 -1.02 7.46 9.42
C GLU A 10 0.06 7.50 8.33
N ALA A 11 1.30 7.12 8.65
CA ALA A 11 2.40 7.07 7.67
C ALA A 11 2.16 6.05 6.54
N ALA A 12 1.56 4.89 6.85
CA ALA A 12 1.20 3.90 5.83
C ALA A 12 0.06 4.40 4.93
N ALA A 13 -0.91 5.13 5.49
CA ALA A 13 -2.00 5.76 4.71
C ALA A 13 -1.45 6.85 3.79
N GLU A 14 -0.57 7.72 4.28
CA GLU A 14 0.05 8.78 3.49
C GLU A 14 0.86 8.20 2.31
N HIS A 15 1.66 7.15 2.54
CA HIS A 15 2.37 6.46 1.47
C HIS A 15 1.45 5.81 0.43
N LEU A 16 0.28 5.30 0.84
CA LEU A 16 -0.72 4.77 -0.10
C LEU A 16 -1.36 5.89 -0.92
N GLU A 17 -1.66 7.04 -0.31
CA GLU A 17 -2.20 8.22 -0.99
C GLU A 17 -1.21 8.79 -2.02
N GLU A 18 0.07 8.91 -1.67
CA GLU A 18 1.12 9.32 -2.61
C GLU A 18 1.23 8.37 -3.80
N ARG A 19 1.24 7.05 -3.53
CA ARG A 19 1.27 6.02 -4.57
C ARG A 19 0.04 6.13 -5.46
N GLN A 20 -1.15 6.27 -4.88
CA GLN A 20 -2.41 6.38 -5.63
C GLN A 20 -2.44 7.62 -6.53
N ALA A 21 -1.92 8.75 -6.06
CA ALA A 21 -1.76 9.95 -6.87
C ALA A 21 -0.81 9.72 -8.06
N ASP A 22 0.27 8.96 -7.87
CA ASP A 22 1.19 8.62 -8.97
C ASP A 22 0.54 7.73 -10.05
N TRP A 23 -0.36 6.80 -9.67
CA TRP A 23 -1.11 5.98 -10.63
C TRP A 23 -2.11 6.80 -11.43
N ALA A 24 -2.83 7.71 -10.77
CA ALA A 24 -3.84 8.57 -11.40
C ALA A 24 -3.21 9.45 -12.50
N TYR A 25 -1.99 9.97 -12.27
CA TYR A 25 -1.26 10.76 -13.27
C TYR A 25 -0.26 9.94 -14.11
N SER A 26 -0.45 8.62 -14.18
CA SER A 26 0.38 7.78 -15.03
C SER A 26 0.18 8.15 -16.51
N ARG A 27 1.27 8.08 -17.30
CA ARG A 27 1.26 8.43 -18.74
C ARG A 27 0.10 7.80 -19.53
N PRO A 28 -0.23 6.50 -19.38
CA PRO A 28 -1.32 5.91 -20.15
C PRO A 28 -2.69 6.41 -19.72
N VAL A 29 -2.91 6.65 -18.42
CA VAL A 29 -4.19 7.15 -17.90
C VAL A 29 -4.44 8.57 -18.38
N VAL A 30 -3.43 9.45 -18.25
CA VAL A 30 -3.52 10.83 -18.74
C VAL A 30 -3.68 10.87 -20.25
N ALA A 31 -2.94 10.04 -21.00
CA ALA A 31 -3.08 10.00 -22.45
C ALA A 31 -4.49 9.54 -22.89
N LEU A 32 -5.06 8.55 -22.20
CA LEU A 32 -6.42 8.09 -22.45
C LEU A 32 -7.45 9.20 -22.18
N ASP A 33 -7.32 9.91 -21.05
CA ASP A 33 -8.18 11.04 -20.70
C ASP A 33 -8.10 12.18 -21.73
N LEU A 34 -6.90 12.56 -22.16
CA LEU A 34 -6.70 13.60 -23.18
C LEU A 34 -7.27 13.19 -24.55
N LEU A 35 -7.05 11.95 -24.97
CA LEU A 35 -7.60 11.41 -26.22
C LEU A 35 -9.13 11.42 -26.20
N TRP A 36 -9.71 11.09 -25.05
CA TRP A 36 -11.14 11.05 -24.83
C TRP A 36 -11.79 12.44 -24.90
N ASN A 37 -11.24 13.41 -24.17
CA ASN A 37 -11.70 14.80 -24.21
C ASN A 37 -11.55 15.41 -25.61
N LEU A 38 -10.49 15.05 -26.35
CA LEU A 38 -10.30 15.44 -27.74
C LEU A 38 -11.39 14.86 -28.67
N ALA A 39 -11.79 13.61 -28.45
CA ALA A 39 -12.90 13.00 -29.19
C ALA A 39 -14.21 13.76 -28.95
N PHE A 40 -14.52 14.12 -27.71
CA PHE A 40 -15.70 14.93 -27.38
C PHE A 40 -15.70 16.31 -28.03
N ILE A 41 -14.56 17.00 -28.03
CA ILE A 41 -14.40 18.29 -28.73
C ILE A 41 -14.67 18.12 -30.23
N THR A 42 -14.15 17.04 -30.82
CA THR A 42 -14.33 16.74 -32.24
C THR A 42 -15.81 16.49 -32.57
N VAL A 43 -16.50 15.68 -31.76
CA VAL A 43 -17.93 15.42 -31.93
C VAL A 43 -18.75 16.70 -31.75
N ALA A 44 -18.48 17.49 -30.71
CA ALA A 44 -19.14 18.78 -30.48
C ALA A 44 -18.94 19.74 -31.65
N ALA A 45 -17.72 19.82 -32.21
CA ALA A 45 -17.44 20.62 -33.40
C ALA A 45 -18.23 20.13 -34.62
N VAL A 46 -18.32 18.81 -34.84
CA VAL A 46 -19.13 18.23 -35.92
C VAL A 46 -20.61 18.58 -35.75
N VAL A 47 -21.17 18.45 -34.55
CA VAL A 47 -22.57 18.83 -34.25
C VAL A 47 -22.81 20.31 -34.54
N LEU A 48 -21.90 21.20 -34.12
CA LEU A 48 -21.99 22.63 -34.40
C LEU A 48 -21.88 22.96 -35.88
N VAL A 49 -21.04 22.25 -36.64
CA VAL A 49 -20.84 22.45 -38.08
C VAL A 49 -22.07 21.99 -38.88
N LEU A 50 -22.55 20.77 -38.59
CA LEU A 50 -23.69 20.19 -39.30
C LEU A 50 -24.99 20.95 -39.04
N SER A 51 -25.14 21.49 -37.83
CA SER A 51 -26.33 22.24 -37.46
C SER A 51 -26.34 23.70 -37.91
N ARG A 52 -25.26 24.26 -38.50
CA ARG A 52 -25.11 25.72 -38.78
C ARG A 52 -26.26 26.37 -39.56
N GLY A 53 -27.01 25.61 -40.34
CA GLY A 53 -28.10 26.11 -41.18
C GLY A 53 -29.48 26.19 -40.49
N GLU A 54 -29.64 25.65 -39.28
CA GLU A 54 -30.94 25.60 -38.58
C GLU A 54 -31.07 26.71 -37.52
N ASP A 55 -32.10 27.53 -37.55
CA ASP A 55 -32.32 28.52 -36.48
C ASP A 55 -33.10 27.87 -35.33
N SER A 56 -32.46 27.73 -34.16
CA SER A 56 -33.11 27.19 -32.95
C SER A 56 -33.39 28.31 -31.95
N PRO A 57 -34.62 28.41 -31.40
CA PRO A 57 -34.96 29.40 -30.38
C PRO A 57 -34.27 29.14 -29.03
N MET A 58 -33.80 27.91 -28.80
CA MET A 58 -33.11 27.50 -27.58
C MET A 58 -31.59 27.52 -27.78
N PRO A 59 -30.80 27.89 -26.75
CA PRO A 59 -29.34 28.04 -26.86
C PRO A 59 -28.58 26.69 -26.88
N LEU A 60 -29.11 25.68 -27.56
CA LEU A 60 -28.52 24.32 -27.61
C LEU A 60 -27.12 24.32 -28.25
N ARG A 61 -26.87 25.23 -29.20
CA ARG A 61 -25.52 25.43 -29.77
C ARG A 61 -24.55 25.99 -28.74
N THR A 62 -24.99 26.99 -27.97
CA THR A 62 -24.19 27.55 -26.86
C THR A 62 -23.88 26.47 -25.83
N TRP A 63 -24.84 25.58 -25.58
CA TRP A 63 -24.65 24.43 -24.72
C TRP A 63 -23.55 23.48 -25.21
N VAL A 64 -23.61 23.04 -26.48
CA VAL A 64 -22.59 22.18 -27.10
C VAL A 64 -21.22 22.87 -27.17
N ALA A 65 -21.20 24.18 -27.46
CA ALA A 65 -19.97 24.97 -27.44
C ALA A 65 -19.36 25.07 -26.02
N GLY A 66 -20.20 25.19 -25.00
CA GLY A 66 -19.77 25.14 -23.60
C GLY A 66 -19.12 23.81 -23.23
N TYR A 67 -19.66 22.69 -23.71
CA TYR A 67 -19.03 21.37 -23.55
C TYR A 67 -17.64 21.29 -24.18
N ALA A 68 -17.50 21.77 -25.41
CA ALA A 68 -16.21 21.79 -26.09
C ALA A 68 -15.19 22.65 -25.33
N LEU A 69 -15.60 23.84 -24.86
CA LEU A 69 -14.74 24.73 -24.07
C LEU A 69 -14.32 24.06 -22.76
N GLN A 70 -15.24 23.37 -22.09
CA GLN A 70 -14.98 22.67 -20.85
C GLN A 70 -14.00 21.51 -21.00
N CYS A 71 -14.13 20.72 -22.07
CA CYS A 71 -13.17 19.68 -22.41
C CYS A 71 -11.78 20.29 -22.64
N VAL A 72 -11.69 21.45 -23.31
CA VAL A 72 -10.42 22.17 -23.50
C VAL A 72 -9.83 22.63 -22.17
N VAL A 73 -10.63 23.25 -21.30
CA VAL A 73 -10.17 23.72 -19.99
C VAL A 73 -9.67 22.55 -19.16
N HIS A 74 -10.41 21.44 -19.11
CA HIS A 74 -10.00 20.21 -18.42
C HIS A 74 -8.66 19.69 -18.96
N MET A 75 -8.54 19.52 -20.28
CA MET A 75 -7.29 19.07 -20.91
C MET A 75 -6.11 19.98 -20.60
N VAL A 76 -6.31 21.31 -20.57
CA VAL A 76 -5.26 22.27 -20.20
C VAL A 76 -4.86 22.11 -18.74
N CYS A 77 -5.82 22.00 -17.81
CA CYS A 77 -5.55 21.75 -16.40
C CYS A 77 -4.75 20.45 -16.21
N VAL A 78 -5.22 19.33 -16.76
CA VAL A 78 -4.55 18.03 -16.69
C VAL A 78 -3.16 18.07 -17.32
N ALA A 79 -3.00 18.74 -18.46
CA ALA A 79 -1.71 18.88 -19.11
C ALA A 79 -0.71 19.72 -18.30
N ILE A 80 -1.18 20.78 -17.64
CA ILE A 80 -0.36 21.58 -16.72
C ILE A 80 0.10 20.71 -15.55
N GLU A 81 -0.82 20.02 -14.87
CA GLU A 81 -0.48 19.17 -13.73
C GLU A 81 0.45 18.01 -14.10
N TYR A 82 0.19 17.34 -15.23
CA TYR A 82 1.04 16.27 -15.73
C TYR A 82 2.46 16.77 -16.03
N ARG A 83 2.60 17.96 -16.65
CA ARG A 83 3.91 18.57 -16.92
C ARG A 83 4.65 18.95 -15.64
N MET A 84 3.93 19.51 -14.66
CA MET A 84 4.52 19.90 -13.38
C MET A 84 5.02 18.69 -12.59
N ARG A 85 4.21 17.63 -12.47
CA ARG A 85 4.59 16.38 -11.78
C ARG A 85 5.76 15.68 -12.46
N ARG A 86 5.78 15.67 -13.79
CA ARG A 86 6.91 15.13 -14.55
C ARG A 86 8.19 15.94 -14.29
N GLY A 87 8.11 17.26 -14.27
CA GLY A 87 9.24 18.13 -13.95
C GLY A 87 9.80 17.94 -12.54
N GLN A 88 8.95 17.64 -11.55
CA GLN A 88 9.39 17.27 -10.20
C GLN A 88 10.08 15.90 -10.18
N ARG A 89 9.57 14.92 -10.92
CA ARG A 89 10.15 13.57 -10.98
C ARG A 89 11.52 13.56 -11.68
N ASP A 90 11.68 14.38 -12.72
CA ASP A 90 12.95 14.54 -13.44
C ASP A 90 13.97 15.39 -12.64
N ARG A 91 13.53 16.12 -11.60
CA ARG A 91 14.40 16.93 -10.70
C ARG A 91 14.68 16.29 -9.35
N ALA A 92 14.13 15.10 -9.07
CA ALA A 92 14.57 14.29 -7.93
C ALA A 92 16.05 13.93 -8.14
N PRO A 93 16.95 14.23 -7.19
CA PRO A 93 18.38 14.08 -7.41
C PRO A 93 18.70 12.59 -7.62
N ALA A 94 19.32 12.29 -8.76
CA ALA A 94 20.20 11.13 -8.86
C ALA A 94 21.39 11.39 -7.95
N SER A 95 21.22 11.17 -6.64
CA SER A 95 22.32 11.18 -5.68
C SER A 95 22.55 9.76 -5.17
N ALA A 96 22.99 8.91 -6.09
CA ALA A 96 23.83 7.77 -5.78
C ALA A 96 24.85 7.71 -6.92
N ASP A 97 26.12 7.72 -6.52
CA ASP A 97 27.32 7.57 -7.35
C ASP A 97 27.86 8.83 -8.03
N GLU A 98 28.84 9.48 -7.36
CA GLU A 98 30.20 9.62 -7.90
C GLU A 98 31.15 10.25 -6.85
N GLU A 99 31.99 9.41 -6.24
CA GLU A 99 33.26 9.86 -5.65
C GLU A 99 34.25 10.18 -6.77
N ARG A 100 34.71 11.43 -6.88
CA ARG A 100 36.12 11.72 -7.23
C ARG A 100 36.50 13.16 -6.93
N GLY A 101 37.51 13.34 -6.08
CA GLY A 101 38.08 14.65 -5.78
C GLY A 101 38.88 15.25 -6.94
N SER A 102 38.94 16.59 -6.97
CA SER A 102 40.18 17.36 -7.12
C SER A 102 39.89 18.86 -7.01
N ASP A 103 40.86 19.58 -6.44
CA ASP A 103 40.90 21.01 -6.15
C ASP A 103 40.71 21.95 -7.36
N GLY A 104 40.23 23.17 -7.11
CA GLY A 104 40.32 24.29 -8.04
C GLY A 104 39.55 25.54 -7.60
N SER A 105 40.28 26.63 -7.35
CA SER A 105 39.78 27.89 -6.80
C SER A 105 39.06 28.80 -7.82
N SER A 106 38.07 29.54 -7.31
CA SER A 106 37.61 30.91 -7.66
C SER A 106 37.15 31.26 -9.08
N SER A 107 35.88 31.66 -9.21
CA SER A 107 35.49 33.01 -9.69
C SER A 107 33.99 33.27 -9.50
N SER A 108 33.69 34.40 -8.88
CA SER A 108 32.36 35.00 -8.71
C SER A 108 31.66 35.30 -10.04
N SER A 109 30.37 34.98 -10.14
CA SER A 109 29.37 35.77 -10.85
C SER A 109 28.00 35.45 -10.25
N ASP A 110 27.34 36.53 -9.82
CA ASP A 110 26.00 36.55 -9.24
C ASP A 110 24.97 35.95 -10.21
N ASP A 111 24.37 34.83 -9.82
CA ASP A 111 23.09 34.33 -10.33
C ASP A 111 22.37 33.59 -9.18
N ASP A 112 22.30 34.19 -7.99
CA ASP A 112 21.44 33.72 -6.90
C ASP A 112 20.03 34.33 -7.01
N VAL A 113 19.46 34.22 -8.20
CA VAL A 113 18.05 34.52 -8.45
C VAL A 113 17.31 33.18 -8.43
N THR A 114 16.76 32.86 -7.26
CA THR A 114 15.47 32.17 -7.09
C THR A 114 15.39 30.65 -7.23
N GLU A 115 16.07 29.89 -6.36
CA GLU A 115 15.54 28.54 -6.04
C GLU A 115 14.34 28.62 -5.09
N ASP A 116 14.29 29.61 -4.20
CA ASP A 116 13.19 29.79 -3.24
C ASP A 116 11.91 30.37 -3.91
N ASP A 117 12.06 31.33 -4.83
CA ASP A 117 10.94 31.93 -5.59
C ASP A 117 10.35 30.96 -6.63
N ARG A 118 11.18 30.09 -7.24
CA ARG A 118 10.69 28.99 -8.10
C ARG A 118 9.92 27.94 -7.30
N ARG A 119 10.32 27.69 -6.05
CA ARG A 119 9.64 26.72 -5.19
C ARG A 119 8.32 27.27 -4.65
N GLY A 120 8.29 28.55 -4.25
CA GLY A 120 7.09 29.29 -3.85
C GLY A 120 6.07 29.43 -4.98
N SER A 121 6.51 29.85 -6.18
CA SER A 121 5.65 29.94 -7.38
C SER A 121 5.07 28.59 -7.80
N CYS A 122 5.83 27.50 -7.63
CA CYS A 122 5.38 26.15 -7.95
C CYS A 122 4.32 25.65 -6.97
N THR A 123 4.47 25.89 -5.65
CA THR A 123 3.46 25.52 -4.66
C THR A 123 2.14 26.29 -4.84
N ASP A 124 2.21 27.59 -5.16
CA ASP A 124 1.01 28.40 -5.40
C ASP A 124 0.30 27.99 -6.70
N CYS A 125 1.05 27.71 -7.76
CA CYS A 125 0.49 27.19 -9.01
C CYS A 125 -0.18 25.81 -8.82
N VAL A 126 0.40 24.92 -8.01
CA VAL A 126 -0.22 23.61 -7.69
C VAL A 126 -1.52 23.78 -6.92
N SER A 127 -1.54 24.68 -5.93
CA SER A 127 -2.75 24.97 -5.16
C SER A 127 -3.86 25.51 -6.06
N ILE A 128 -3.53 26.48 -6.92
CA ILE A 128 -4.47 27.07 -7.88
C ILE A 128 -4.96 26.03 -8.89
N ALA A 129 -4.08 25.17 -9.41
CA ALA A 129 -4.45 24.11 -10.36
C ALA A 129 -5.49 23.15 -9.77
N LYS A 130 -5.30 22.69 -8.53
CA LYS A 130 -6.26 21.84 -7.81
C LYS A 130 -7.59 22.54 -7.57
N HIS A 131 -7.56 23.82 -7.18
CA HIS A 131 -8.78 24.60 -7.01
C HIS A 131 -9.53 24.79 -8.34
N LEU A 132 -8.80 25.04 -9.44
CA LEU A 132 -9.38 25.14 -10.78
C LEU A 132 -9.96 23.81 -11.26
N GLU A 133 -9.31 22.68 -10.99
CA GLU A 133 -9.80 21.34 -11.32
C GLU A 133 -11.12 21.04 -10.60
N SER A 134 -11.16 21.26 -9.28
CA SER A 134 -12.37 21.05 -8.48
C SER A 134 -13.52 21.97 -8.92
N ALA A 135 -13.23 23.25 -9.20
CA ALA A 135 -14.21 24.21 -9.68
C ALA A 135 -14.72 23.85 -11.08
N ASN A 136 -13.83 23.44 -11.99
CA ASN A 136 -14.20 23.02 -13.34
C ASN A 136 -15.10 21.78 -13.32
N THR A 137 -14.81 20.82 -12.43
CA THR A 137 -15.65 19.62 -12.25
C THR A 137 -17.06 19.99 -11.80
N MET A 138 -17.19 20.86 -10.79
CA MET A 138 -18.49 21.34 -10.32
C MET A 138 -19.26 22.09 -11.40
N PHE A 139 -18.57 22.96 -12.14
CA PHE A 139 -19.18 23.68 -13.26
C PHE A 139 -19.61 22.73 -14.39
N SER A 140 -18.83 21.66 -14.66
CA SER A 140 -19.17 20.62 -15.64
C SER A 140 -20.47 19.95 -15.33
N PHE A 141 -20.64 19.55 -14.06
CA PHE A 141 -21.85 18.88 -13.62
C PHE A 141 -23.08 19.78 -13.73
N ILE A 142 -22.97 21.05 -13.34
CA ILE A 142 -24.07 22.02 -13.45
C ILE A 142 -24.43 22.26 -14.93
N TRP A 143 -23.42 22.44 -15.79
CA TRP A 143 -23.61 22.65 -17.23
C TRP A 143 -24.25 21.44 -17.91
N TRP A 144 -23.89 20.24 -17.48
CA TRP A 144 -24.49 18.98 -17.90
C TRP A 144 -26.00 18.94 -17.57
N ILE A 145 -26.38 19.28 -16.33
CA ILE A 145 -27.78 19.32 -15.89
C ILE A 145 -28.60 20.33 -16.71
N ILE A 146 -28.06 21.53 -16.94
CA ILE A 146 -28.74 22.57 -17.74
C ILE A 146 -29.03 22.06 -19.15
N GLY A 147 -28.08 21.35 -19.75
CA GLY A 147 -28.23 20.68 -21.03
C GLY A 147 -29.33 19.65 -21.09
N PHE A 148 -29.29 18.72 -20.14
CA PHE A 148 -30.31 17.69 -19.98
C PHE A 148 -31.70 18.32 -19.83
N TYR A 149 -31.80 19.40 -19.06
CA TYR A 149 -33.04 20.16 -18.91
C TYR A 149 -33.48 20.82 -20.23
N TRP A 150 -32.59 21.48 -20.97
CA TRP A 150 -32.95 22.09 -22.26
C TRP A 150 -33.41 21.08 -23.31
N ILE A 151 -32.81 19.88 -23.34
CA ILE A 151 -33.21 18.81 -24.26
C ILE A 151 -34.56 18.20 -23.84
N SER A 152 -34.79 18.00 -22.55
CA SER A 152 -36.03 17.38 -22.04
C SER A 152 -37.22 18.33 -21.99
N ALA A 153 -37.03 19.59 -21.59
CA ALA A 153 -38.08 20.60 -21.49
C ALA A 153 -38.36 21.30 -22.83
N GLY A 154 -37.35 21.45 -23.71
CA GLY A 154 -37.47 22.15 -24.99
C GLY A 154 -37.76 21.25 -26.19
N GLY A 155 -38.02 19.95 -25.98
CA GLY A 155 -38.07 18.95 -27.06
C GLY A 155 -39.07 19.26 -28.16
N GLU A 156 -40.32 19.62 -27.84
CA GLU A 156 -41.37 19.83 -28.85
C GLU A 156 -41.10 21.03 -29.77
N ASP A 157 -40.64 22.15 -29.21
CA ASP A 157 -40.33 23.36 -30.00
C ASP A 157 -39.07 23.16 -30.86
N VAL A 158 -38.04 22.51 -30.31
CA VAL A 158 -36.77 22.29 -31.02
C VAL A 158 -36.91 21.23 -32.12
N ILE A 159 -37.72 20.18 -31.92
CA ILE A 159 -38.00 19.18 -32.97
C ILE A 159 -38.65 19.83 -34.20
N ARG A 160 -39.51 20.83 -34.00
CA ARG A 160 -40.22 21.49 -35.09
C ARG A 160 -39.32 22.42 -35.90
N ASP A 161 -38.45 23.17 -35.22
CA ASP A 161 -37.67 24.25 -35.84
C ASP A 161 -36.25 23.79 -36.25
N ALA A 162 -35.66 22.81 -35.56
CA ALA A 162 -34.29 22.31 -35.78
C ALA A 162 -34.13 20.80 -35.47
N PRO A 163 -34.73 19.90 -36.29
CA PRO A 163 -34.78 18.48 -36.00
C PRO A 163 -33.40 17.81 -36.05
N GLN A 164 -32.50 18.22 -36.94
CA GLN A 164 -31.18 17.58 -37.04
C GLN A 164 -30.33 17.89 -35.80
N LEU A 165 -30.32 19.15 -35.37
CA LEU A 165 -29.65 19.57 -34.14
C LEU A 165 -30.16 18.82 -32.91
N TYR A 166 -31.49 18.63 -32.79
CA TYR A 166 -32.09 17.89 -31.68
C TYR A 166 -31.58 16.44 -31.59
N TRP A 167 -31.67 15.69 -32.69
CA TRP A 167 -31.24 14.28 -32.71
C TRP A 167 -29.73 14.12 -32.51
N LEU A 168 -28.93 15.02 -33.09
CA LEU A 168 -27.48 15.04 -32.86
C LEU A 168 -27.14 15.28 -31.38
N CYS A 169 -27.84 16.19 -30.70
CA CYS A 169 -27.66 16.44 -29.28
C CYS A 169 -28.15 15.29 -28.40
N ILE A 170 -29.25 14.61 -28.76
CA ILE A 170 -29.68 13.40 -28.05
C ILE A 170 -28.64 12.29 -28.15
N VAL A 171 -28.15 12.02 -29.37
CA VAL A 171 -27.15 10.97 -29.58
C VAL A 171 -25.87 11.29 -28.80
N PHE A 172 -25.42 12.55 -28.85
CA PHE A 172 -24.29 13.04 -28.06
C PHE A 172 -24.49 12.79 -26.55
N LEU A 173 -25.62 13.21 -26.00
CA LEU A 173 -25.95 13.03 -24.58
C LEU A 173 -26.08 11.55 -24.20
N ALA A 174 -26.65 10.71 -25.07
CA ALA A 174 -26.80 9.29 -24.82
C ALA A 174 -25.44 8.58 -24.72
N PHE A 175 -24.49 8.93 -25.60
CA PHE A 175 -23.12 8.45 -25.49
C PHE A 175 -22.48 8.94 -24.20
N ASP A 176 -22.55 10.23 -23.90
CA ASP A 176 -21.99 10.81 -22.68
C ASP A 176 -22.49 10.09 -21.41
N VAL A 177 -23.80 9.93 -21.25
CA VAL A 177 -24.41 9.21 -20.12
C VAL A 177 -23.92 7.76 -20.04
N PHE A 178 -23.88 7.05 -21.17
CA PHE A 178 -23.40 5.67 -21.21
C PHE A 178 -21.96 5.57 -20.68
N PHE A 179 -21.08 6.48 -21.08
CA PHE A 179 -19.70 6.50 -20.61
C PHE A 179 -19.58 6.89 -19.14
N VAL A 180 -20.33 7.89 -18.66
CA VAL A 180 -20.37 8.23 -17.23
C VAL A 180 -20.75 7.01 -16.40
N VAL A 181 -21.81 6.29 -16.80
CA VAL A 181 -22.26 5.06 -16.13
C VAL A 181 -21.18 3.98 -16.18
N PHE A 182 -20.55 3.77 -17.34
CA PHE A 182 -19.46 2.80 -17.49
C PHE A 182 -18.26 3.12 -16.59
N CYS A 183 -17.82 4.38 -16.53
CA CYS A 183 -16.73 4.83 -15.69
C CYS A 183 -17.03 4.63 -14.20
N VAL A 184 -18.24 4.98 -13.75
CA VAL A 184 -18.68 4.75 -12.36
C VAL A 184 -18.69 3.25 -12.06
N ALA A 185 -19.24 2.42 -12.94
CA ALA A 185 -19.26 0.97 -12.76
C ALA A 185 -17.84 0.37 -12.66
N LEU A 186 -16.93 0.79 -13.54
CA LEU A 186 -15.53 0.36 -13.52
C LEU A 186 -14.83 0.78 -12.22
N ALA A 187 -15.00 2.04 -11.79
CA ALA A 187 -14.45 2.53 -10.53
C ALA A 187 -14.98 1.73 -9.33
N CYS A 188 -16.26 1.40 -9.31
CA CYS A 188 -16.85 0.54 -8.28
C CYS A 188 -16.24 -0.88 -8.31
N ILE A 189 -16.07 -1.49 -9.50
CA ILE A 189 -15.46 -2.83 -9.64
C ILE A 189 -14.02 -2.82 -9.12
N ILE A 190 -13.22 -1.81 -9.52
CA ILE A 190 -11.84 -1.67 -9.04
C ILE A 190 -11.84 -1.48 -7.52
N GLY A 191 -12.71 -0.62 -6.99
CA GLY A 191 -12.86 -0.40 -5.55
C GLY A 191 -13.17 -1.69 -4.79
N ILE A 192 -14.14 -2.47 -5.27
CA ILE A 192 -14.50 -3.77 -4.67
C ILE A 192 -13.32 -4.74 -4.76
N ALA A 193 -12.68 -4.86 -5.93
CA ALA A 193 -11.54 -5.75 -6.11
C ALA A 193 -10.40 -5.40 -5.14
N VAL A 194 -10.07 -4.12 -4.99
CA VAL A 194 -9.07 -3.62 -4.03
C VAL A 194 -9.51 -3.93 -2.59
N CYS A 195 -10.75 -3.64 -2.22
CA CYS A 195 -11.27 -3.94 -0.88
C CYS A 195 -11.28 -5.44 -0.55
N CYS A 196 -11.49 -6.32 -1.52
CA CYS A 196 -11.47 -7.77 -1.33
C CYS A 196 -10.05 -8.34 -1.35
N CYS A 197 -9.17 -7.81 -2.20
CA CYS A 197 -7.81 -8.34 -2.37
C CYS A 197 -6.83 -7.80 -1.32
N LEU A 198 -6.97 -6.54 -0.89
CA LEU A 198 -6.04 -5.93 0.08
C LEU A 198 -5.97 -6.70 1.41
N PRO A 199 -7.08 -7.10 2.06
CA PRO A 199 -7.00 -7.87 3.30
C PRO A 199 -6.29 -9.22 3.09
N CYS A 200 -6.53 -9.88 1.97
CA CYS A 200 -5.88 -11.15 1.64
C CYS A 200 -4.37 -10.96 1.39
N ILE A 201 -4.00 -9.93 0.63
CA ILE A 201 -2.59 -9.60 0.36
C ILE A 201 -1.88 -9.25 1.67
N ILE A 202 -2.48 -8.42 2.53
CA ILE A 202 -1.91 -8.06 3.83
C ILE A 202 -1.76 -9.30 4.72
N ALA A 203 -2.76 -10.18 4.76
CA ALA A 203 -2.68 -11.42 5.54
C ALA A 203 -1.56 -12.34 5.05
N ILE A 204 -1.39 -12.48 3.73
CA ILE A 204 -0.30 -13.27 3.13
C ILE A 204 1.05 -12.62 3.44
N LEU A 205 1.19 -11.30 3.26
CA LEU A 205 2.43 -10.60 3.56
C LEU A 205 2.82 -10.73 5.03
N TYR A 206 1.85 -10.62 5.96
CA TYR A 206 2.10 -10.80 7.39
C TYR A 206 2.55 -12.23 7.70
N ALA A 207 1.89 -13.23 7.11
CA ALA A 207 2.25 -14.64 7.27
C ALA A 207 3.63 -14.98 6.70
N VAL A 208 4.03 -14.35 5.58
CA VAL A 208 5.34 -14.56 4.96
C VAL A 208 6.44 -13.79 5.71
N SER A 209 6.16 -12.58 6.21
CA SER A 209 7.15 -11.80 6.96
C SER A 209 7.55 -12.42 8.31
N ASP A 210 6.69 -13.27 8.89
CA ASP A 210 6.98 -13.95 10.16
C ASP A 210 7.80 -15.25 9.97
N GLN A 211 8.00 -15.71 8.73
CA GLN A 211 8.68 -16.98 8.39
C GLN A 211 10.14 -16.79 7.92
N GLU A 212 10.93 -15.98 8.61
CA GLU A 212 12.38 -16.06 8.47
C GLU A 212 12.94 -17.09 9.46
N GLY A 213 13.37 -18.23 8.93
CA GLY A 213 14.11 -19.25 9.67
C GLY A 213 15.47 -18.74 10.15
N ALA A 214 15.98 -19.34 11.22
CA ALA A 214 17.33 -19.11 11.71
C ALA A 214 18.36 -19.89 10.87
N SER A 215 19.59 -19.37 10.78
CA SER A 215 20.66 -20.09 10.13
C SER A 215 21.08 -21.33 10.93
N GLU A 216 21.68 -22.31 10.27
CA GLU A 216 22.28 -23.48 10.94
C GLU A 216 23.26 -23.08 12.06
N ASP A 217 24.03 -22.02 11.84
CA ASP A 217 25.00 -21.54 12.82
C ASP A 217 24.33 -20.91 14.05
N ASP A 218 23.22 -20.18 13.85
CA ASP A 218 22.42 -19.63 14.95
C ASP A 218 21.84 -20.74 15.84
N ILE A 219 21.33 -21.82 15.21
CA ILE A 219 20.73 -22.95 15.93
C ILE A 219 21.80 -23.72 16.70
N ARG A 220 23.00 -23.89 16.14
CA ARG A 220 24.12 -24.58 16.80
C ARG A 220 24.62 -23.89 18.06
N GLN A 221 24.50 -22.57 18.15
CA GLN A 221 24.95 -21.79 19.31
C GLN A 221 24.03 -21.96 20.54
N ILE A 222 22.82 -22.49 20.36
CA ILE A 222 21.88 -22.68 21.47
C ILE A 222 22.36 -23.85 22.35
N PRO A 223 22.30 -23.76 23.69
CA PRO A 223 22.74 -24.83 24.58
C PRO A 223 21.96 -26.13 24.41
N ARG A 224 22.65 -27.27 24.56
CA ARG A 224 22.07 -28.62 24.53
C ARG A 224 22.16 -29.25 25.91
N TYR A 225 21.14 -30.02 26.26
CA TYR A 225 21.01 -30.70 27.54
C TYR A 225 20.68 -32.17 27.32
N LYS A 226 21.06 -33.01 28.28
CA LYS A 226 20.65 -34.42 28.33
C LYS A 226 19.70 -34.63 29.49
N PHE A 227 18.54 -35.20 29.20
CA PHE A 227 17.51 -35.47 30.20
C PHE A 227 17.74 -36.82 30.90
N ARG A 228 17.44 -36.88 32.19
CA ARG A 228 17.36 -38.10 33.00
C ARG A 228 16.14 -38.01 33.91
N ARG A 229 15.27 -39.01 33.91
CA ARG A 229 14.13 -39.13 34.82
C ARG A 229 14.61 -39.32 36.24
N THR A 230 13.90 -38.71 37.18
CA THR A 230 14.15 -38.92 38.61
C THR A 230 13.20 -39.98 39.12
N ASP A 231 13.69 -41.21 39.28
CA ASP A 231 12.93 -42.27 39.93
C ASP A 231 12.95 -42.02 41.44
N GLU A 232 11.84 -41.60 42.05
CA GLU A 232 11.70 -41.70 43.50
C GLU A 232 11.56 -43.17 43.91
N PRO A 233 12.29 -43.65 44.93
CA PRO A 233 12.18 -45.03 45.37
C PRO A 233 10.83 -45.26 46.07
N GLU A 234 9.96 -45.97 45.36
CA GLU A 234 8.82 -46.80 45.80
C GLU A 234 8.17 -46.49 47.16
N LYS A 235 6.90 -46.06 47.10
CA LYS A 235 5.88 -46.68 47.94
C LYS A 235 4.67 -47.07 47.09
N GLN A 236 4.55 -48.38 46.90
CA GLN A 236 3.47 -49.06 46.19
C GLN A 236 2.07 -48.59 46.63
N THR A 237 1.29 -48.08 45.68
CA THR A 237 -0.07 -48.57 45.41
C THR A 237 -0.34 -48.44 43.92
N ALA A 238 -0.91 -49.49 43.35
CA ALA A 238 -1.30 -49.56 41.95
C ALA A 238 -2.35 -48.49 41.62
N ASP A 239 -2.27 -48.01 40.38
CA ASP A 239 -3.16 -47.06 39.72
C ASP A 239 -2.76 -45.59 39.92
N GLU A 240 -1.79 -45.13 39.13
CA GLU A 240 -1.70 -43.77 38.54
C GLU A 240 -0.39 -43.66 37.74
N THR A 241 -0.49 -43.60 36.41
CA THR A 241 0.65 -43.26 35.53
C THR A 241 0.86 -41.76 35.60
N GLY A 242 1.36 -41.27 36.73
CA GLY A 242 1.70 -39.87 36.92
C GLY A 242 2.97 -39.51 36.13
N PRO A 243 3.06 -38.31 35.53
CA PRO A 243 4.28 -37.88 34.86
C PRO A 243 5.41 -37.82 35.89
N PHE A 244 6.58 -38.37 35.53
CA PHE A 244 7.78 -38.29 36.35
C PHE A 244 8.59 -37.06 35.93
N GLY A 245 9.02 -36.26 36.90
CA GLY A 245 9.96 -35.17 36.66
C GLY A 245 11.34 -35.69 36.28
N GLY A 246 12.29 -34.78 36.04
CA GLY A 246 13.65 -35.20 35.71
C GLY A 246 14.68 -34.10 35.85
N ILE A 247 15.93 -34.44 35.56
CA ILE A 247 17.08 -33.56 35.61
C ILE A 247 17.61 -33.39 34.19
N MET A 248 17.75 -32.14 33.75
CA MET A 248 18.44 -31.76 32.53
C MET A 248 19.86 -31.32 32.88
N THR A 249 20.86 -31.99 32.29
CA THR A 249 22.29 -31.67 32.48
C THR A 249 22.86 -31.08 31.19
N GLU A 250 23.51 -29.93 31.27
CA GLU A 250 24.12 -29.26 30.11
C GLU A 250 25.22 -30.11 29.46
N CYS A 251 25.26 -30.14 28.13
CA CYS A 251 26.24 -30.87 27.34
C CYS A 251 27.39 -29.95 26.88
N GLY A 252 28.63 -30.45 26.93
CA GLY A 252 29.78 -29.80 26.28
C GLY A 252 30.52 -28.74 27.12
N THR A 253 30.21 -28.62 28.41
CA THR A 253 30.90 -27.73 29.36
C THR A 253 31.65 -28.53 30.44
N ASN A 254 32.76 -28.00 30.95
CA ASN A 254 33.55 -28.65 32.01
C ASN A 254 32.87 -28.61 33.40
N GLN A 255 31.87 -27.74 33.56
CA GLN A 255 31.03 -27.60 34.76
C GLN A 255 29.57 -27.53 34.30
N PRO A 256 28.90 -28.68 34.10
CA PRO A 256 27.56 -28.71 33.53
C PRO A 256 26.52 -28.18 34.51
N ILE A 257 25.63 -27.33 34.03
CA ILE A 257 24.49 -26.83 34.79
C ILE A 257 23.42 -27.93 34.82
N GLU A 258 22.96 -28.29 36.01
CA GLU A 258 21.82 -29.20 36.21
C GLU A 258 20.56 -28.40 36.55
N LYS A 259 19.45 -28.71 35.88
CA LYS A 259 18.15 -28.11 36.09
C LYS A 259 17.12 -29.20 36.38
N VAL A 260 16.34 -29.02 37.45
CA VAL A 260 15.24 -29.94 37.80
C VAL A 260 13.98 -29.49 37.06
N LEU A 261 13.39 -30.39 36.29
CA LEU A 261 12.10 -30.22 35.64
C LEU A 261 10.99 -30.85 36.47
N ALA A 262 9.93 -30.08 36.68
CA ALA A 262 8.68 -30.59 37.21
C ALA A 262 8.06 -31.59 36.22
N PRO A 263 7.26 -32.55 36.70
CA PRO A 263 6.64 -33.55 35.84
C PRO A 263 5.71 -32.95 34.77
N GLU A 264 5.07 -31.83 35.08
CA GLU A 264 4.21 -31.05 34.16
C GLU A 264 5.00 -30.35 33.04
N ASP A 265 6.30 -30.11 33.24
CA ASP A 265 7.20 -29.51 32.26
C ASP A 265 8.05 -30.56 31.52
N ALA A 266 7.98 -31.85 31.90
CA ALA A 266 8.80 -32.92 31.32
C ALA A 266 8.27 -33.46 29.97
N GLU A 267 7.71 -32.59 29.12
CA GLU A 267 7.12 -32.93 27.83
C GLU A 267 7.57 -31.97 26.72
N CYS A 268 7.72 -32.49 25.50
CA CYS A 268 7.96 -31.66 24.32
C CYS A 268 6.64 -31.22 23.68
N CYS A 269 6.33 -29.92 23.70
CA CYS A 269 5.08 -29.43 23.10
C CYS A 269 5.02 -29.52 21.55
N ILE A 270 6.13 -29.85 20.88
CA ILE A 270 6.17 -29.98 19.41
C ILE A 270 5.68 -31.38 18.99
N CYS A 271 6.14 -32.43 19.67
CA CYS A 271 5.74 -33.81 19.38
C CYS A 271 4.71 -34.37 20.38
N LEU A 272 4.36 -33.60 21.42
CA LEU A 272 3.43 -33.98 22.49
C LEU A 272 3.82 -35.29 23.17
N SER A 273 5.12 -35.46 23.43
CA SER A 273 5.69 -36.68 24.02
C SER A 273 6.57 -36.32 25.20
N ALA A 274 6.41 -37.06 26.30
CA ALA A 274 7.24 -36.95 27.50
C ALA A 274 8.72 -37.21 27.16
N TYR A 275 9.62 -36.60 27.91
CA TYR A 275 11.05 -36.81 27.72
C TYR A 275 11.49 -38.19 28.21
N ASP A 276 12.26 -38.90 27.39
CA ASP A 276 12.85 -40.19 27.72
C ASP A 276 14.27 -40.03 28.29
N ASP A 277 14.72 -41.03 29.05
CA ASP A 277 16.09 -41.05 29.56
C ASP A 277 17.12 -40.96 28.44
N GLY A 278 18.04 -40.01 28.61
CA GLY A 278 19.07 -39.71 27.64
C GLY A 278 18.60 -38.89 26.44
N ALA A 279 17.34 -38.43 26.41
CA ALA A 279 16.85 -37.52 25.38
C ALA A 279 17.68 -36.23 25.32
N GLU A 280 17.98 -35.79 24.11
CA GLU A 280 18.69 -34.54 23.86
C GLU A 280 17.69 -33.40 23.71
N LEU A 281 17.81 -32.44 24.62
CA LEU A 281 16.95 -31.28 24.70
C LEU A 281 17.74 -30.02 24.38
N ARG A 282 17.06 -29.02 23.84
CA ARG A 282 17.60 -27.69 23.59
C ARG A 282 16.74 -26.69 24.34
N GLU A 283 17.39 -25.83 25.11
CA GLU A 283 16.75 -24.73 25.83
C GLU A 283 16.97 -23.43 25.07
N LEU A 284 15.89 -22.78 24.63
CA LEU A 284 15.96 -21.50 23.94
C LEU A 284 16.31 -20.37 24.91
N PRO A 285 16.79 -19.20 24.44
CA PRO A 285 17.12 -18.06 25.31
C PRO A 285 15.96 -17.53 26.16
N CYS A 286 14.72 -17.87 25.79
CA CYS A 286 13.52 -17.57 26.58
C CYS A 286 13.24 -18.59 27.71
N GLY A 287 14.10 -19.60 27.91
CA GLY A 287 13.98 -20.64 28.95
C GLY A 287 13.13 -21.85 28.59
N HIS A 288 12.42 -21.83 27.45
CA HIS A 288 11.62 -22.97 27.00
C HIS A 288 12.50 -24.07 26.38
N HIS A 289 12.19 -25.33 26.68
CA HIS A 289 12.97 -26.48 26.21
C HIS A 289 12.14 -27.42 25.33
N PHE A 290 12.82 -28.09 24.40
CA PHE A 290 12.23 -29.03 23.45
C PHE A 290 13.25 -30.10 23.06
N HIS A 291 12.82 -31.21 22.46
CA HIS A 291 13.75 -32.13 21.79
C HIS A 291 14.56 -31.40 20.71
N CYS A 292 15.88 -31.59 20.66
CA CYS A 292 16.76 -30.99 19.64
C CYS A 292 16.20 -31.22 18.22
N ALA A 293 15.87 -32.47 17.89
CA ALA A 293 15.35 -32.83 16.56
C ALA A 293 14.00 -32.17 16.21
N CYS A 294 13.19 -31.81 17.21
CA CYS A 294 11.91 -31.15 16.99
C CYS A 294 12.08 -29.64 16.81
N ILE A 295 12.82 -29.00 17.71
CA ILE A 295 12.99 -27.54 17.67
C ILE A 295 13.93 -27.09 16.56
N ASP A 296 14.95 -27.87 16.21
CA ASP A 296 15.86 -27.52 15.10
C ASP A 296 15.08 -27.42 13.79
N LYS A 297 14.19 -28.39 13.50
CA LYS A 297 13.30 -28.36 12.32
C LYS A 297 12.38 -27.13 12.33
N TRP A 298 11.83 -26.79 13.49
CA TRP A 298 10.99 -25.60 13.64
C TRP A 298 11.79 -24.32 13.37
N LEU A 299 12.99 -24.20 13.94
CA LEU A 299 13.83 -23.02 13.84
C LEU A 299 14.33 -22.74 12.42
N HIS A 300 14.47 -23.78 11.58
CA HIS A 300 14.73 -23.60 10.15
C HIS A 300 13.59 -22.94 9.38
N ILE A 301 12.36 -22.98 9.90
CA ILE A 301 11.18 -22.39 9.27
C ILE A 301 10.83 -21.06 9.96
N ASN A 302 10.96 -20.99 11.29
CA ASN A 302 10.64 -19.81 12.09
C ASN A 302 11.71 -19.60 13.16
N ALA A 303 12.45 -18.50 13.13
CA ALA A 303 13.45 -18.15 14.16
C ALA A 303 12.84 -17.76 15.53
N THR A 304 11.62 -18.21 15.85
CA THR A 304 10.87 -17.84 17.06
C THR A 304 10.48 -19.06 17.88
N CYS A 305 10.41 -18.89 19.20
CA CYS A 305 9.95 -19.93 20.12
C CYS A 305 8.49 -20.34 19.82
N PRO A 306 8.16 -21.64 19.71
CA PRO A 306 6.78 -22.11 19.49
C PRO A 306 5.80 -21.66 20.58
N LEU A 307 6.27 -21.53 21.83
CA LEU A 307 5.44 -21.21 23.00
C LEU A 307 5.21 -19.71 23.20
N CYS A 308 6.27 -18.90 23.12
CA CYS A 308 6.20 -17.47 23.47
C CYS A 308 6.53 -16.49 22.34
N LYS A 309 6.82 -16.99 21.13
CA LYS A 309 7.21 -16.19 19.94
C LYS A 309 8.48 -15.35 20.10
N PHE A 310 9.27 -15.57 21.16
CA PHE A 310 10.56 -14.93 21.34
C PHE A 310 11.52 -15.27 20.19
N ASN A 311 12.11 -14.27 19.55
CA ASN A 311 13.05 -14.44 18.43
C ASN A 311 14.46 -14.78 18.94
N ILE A 312 15.00 -15.94 18.53
CA ILE A 312 16.28 -16.44 19.03
C ILE A 312 17.48 -15.58 18.57
N ARG A 313 17.36 -14.86 17.45
CA ARG A 313 18.41 -13.97 16.92
C ARG A 313 18.54 -12.67 17.72
N LYS A 314 17.52 -12.31 18.51
CA LYS A 314 17.53 -11.09 19.33
C LYS A 314 18.45 -11.20 20.56
N SER A 315 18.86 -12.41 20.92
CA SER A 315 19.76 -12.68 22.06
C SER A 315 21.20 -12.16 21.86
N GLY A 316 21.61 -11.84 20.62
CA GLY A 316 22.94 -11.30 20.32
C GLY A 316 23.09 -9.77 20.42
N SER A 317 22.02 -9.02 20.70
CA SER A 317 22.03 -7.55 20.63
C SER A 317 21.44 -6.83 21.87
N SER A 318 21.34 -7.51 23.01
CA SER A 318 20.87 -6.90 24.26
C SER A 318 21.83 -7.22 25.41
N SER A 319 22.99 -6.57 25.37
CA SER A 319 23.79 -6.26 26.55
C SER A 319 24.12 -4.78 26.46
N GLY A 320 23.20 -3.94 26.95
CA GLY A 320 23.43 -2.50 27.08
C GLY A 320 22.27 -1.64 26.61
N SER A 321 21.21 -1.55 27.42
CA SER A 321 20.55 -0.30 27.79
C SER A 321 19.26 -0.57 28.58
N GLU A 322 19.41 -1.00 29.83
CA GLU A 322 18.49 -0.65 30.91
C GLU A 322 19.32 0.12 31.93
N GLU A 323 19.39 1.44 31.82
CA GLU A 323 19.68 2.32 32.96
C GLU A 323 18.94 3.67 32.79
N VAL A 324 17.95 3.82 33.67
CA VAL A 324 17.37 5.04 34.31
C VAL A 324 16.67 6.09 33.45
#